data_AF-A0AA43I865-F1
#
_entry.id   AF-A0AA43I865-F1
#
_cell.length_a   1.000
_cell.length_b   1.000
_cell.length_c   1.000
_cell.angle_alpha   90.00
_cell.angle_beta   90.00
_cell.angle_gamma   90.00
#
_symmetry.space_group_name_H-M   'P 1'
#
loop_
_entity.id
_entity.type
_entity.pdbx_description
1 polymer ?
#
loop_
_entity_poly.entity_id
_entity_poly.type
_entity_poly.pdbx_seq_one_letter_code
_entity_poly.pdbx_strand_id
1 'polypeptide(L)'
;MYFKLALRNAKRSITDYLIYIMTLIILFSIMLVANFIALIGNIQAGFQTLALPLLITVILLILVNYINKFMLKQRSKEFANYLLLGLERNNLILLVLVEFVVIGIVCFFICILLGFLLTNLIARNQAVNGASSLFLKVVGQTLILFFIMELISLGLLKRSIQRLTIKQLMIEKKRNQPLNKTGQQYGTSILIVSGGCLFLSLIGIVVLPEKFAALLVSLIAIPLFLTVVAFYQFLFGKIANLRKAKTEILYQKDSLYLAAGVTANPRTEIMMNSVFCVCLLFSTMSFIFGTLLFQPQIKIFDINNQRWMGFLQISLGIIFIILSGERYGAN
;
A
#
# COMPACT_ATOMS: atom_id res chain seq x y z
N MET A 1 -17.48 30.97 2.33
CA MET A 1 -16.54 31.29 3.42
C MET A 1 -15.62 30.11 3.76
N TYR A 2 -16.15 28.93 4.09
CA TYR A 2 -15.36 27.73 4.46
C TYR A 2 -14.38 27.23 3.39
N PHE A 3 -14.72 27.32 2.11
CA PHE A 3 -13.81 26.91 1.02
C PHE A 3 -12.55 27.79 0.92
N LYS A 4 -12.69 29.10 1.15
CA LYS A 4 -11.56 30.06 1.16
C LYS A 4 -10.63 29.82 2.36
N LEU A 5 -11.19 29.41 3.50
CA LEU A 5 -10.43 28.98 4.67
C LEU A 5 -9.71 27.65 4.42
N ALA A 6 -10.39 26.66 3.82
CA ALA A 6 -9.81 25.38 3.46
C ALA A 6 -8.63 25.53 2.48
N LEU A 7 -8.76 26.37 1.44
CA LEU A 7 -7.68 26.67 0.49
C LEU A 7 -6.48 27.35 1.15
N ARG A 8 -6.73 28.30 2.07
CA ARG A 8 -5.64 28.98 2.80
C ARG A 8 -4.92 28.03 3.75
N ASN A 9 -5.66 27.14 4.42
CA ASN A 9 -5.09 26.09 5.26
C ASN A 9 -4.31 25.07 4.43
N ALA A 10 -4.86 24.61 3.30
CA ALA A 10 -4.15 23.72 2.37
C ALA A 10 -2.82 24.33 1.91
N LYS A 11 -2.83 25.62 1.52
CA LYS A 11 -1.61 26.32 1.10
C LYS A 11 -0.55 26.40 2.21
N ARG A 12 -0.95 26.68 3.45
CA ARG A 12 -0.04 26.71 4.61
C ARG A 12 0.43 25.31 5.00
N SER A 13 -0.43 24.32 4.85
CA SER A 13 -0.12 22.91 5.02
C SER A 13 0.94 22.43 4.04
N ILE A 14 0.96 22.89 2.78
CA ILE A 14 1.87 22.33 1.78
C ILE A 14 3.35 22.41 2.21
N THR A 15 3.74 23.46 2.94
CA THR A 15 5.10 23.60 3.49
C THR A 15 5.34 22.69 4.69
N ASP A 16 4.38 22.62 5.61
CA ASP A 16 4.51 21.83 6.85
C ASP A 16 4.40 20.32 6.59
N TYR A 17 3.83 19.94 5.44
CA TYR A 17 3.59 18.55 5.04
C TYR A 17 4.28 18.17 3.72
N LEU A 18 5.31 18.92 3.33
CA LEU A 18 6.03 18.72 2.08
C LEU A 18 6.51 17.27 1.92
N ILE A 19 7.07 16.68 2.99
CA ILE A 19 7.54 15.28 2.96
C ILE A 19 6.40 14.31 2.60
N TYR A 20 5.22 14.46 3.19
CA TYR A 20 4.07 13.58 2.92
C TYR A 20 3.48 13.79 1.52
N ILE A 21 3.47 15.03 1.04
CA ILE A 21 3.08 15.37 -0.32
C ILE A 21 4.04 14.70 -1.31
N MET A 22 5.34 14.75 -1.04
CA MET A 22 6.34 14.04 -1.85
C MET A 22 6.12 12.52 -1.84
N THR A 23 5.80 11.92 -0.69
CA THR A 23 5.45 10.49 -0.60
C THR A 23 4.22 10.16 -1.45
N LEU A 24 3.14 10.96 -1.38
CA LEU A 24 1.96 10.76 -2.22
C LEU A 24 2.28 10.88 -3.72
N ILE A 25 3.12 11.83 -4.10
CA ILE A 25 3.57 12.00 -5.49
C ILE A 25 4.35 10.77 -5.97
N ILE A 26 5.27 10.25 -5.15
CA ILE A 26 6.06 9.04 -5.46
C ILE A 26 5.12 7.84 -5.62
N LEU A 27 4.19 7.63 -4.68
CA LEU A 27 3.22 6.55 -4.71
C LEU A 27 2.34 6.57 -5.96
N PHE A 28 1.81 7.74 -6.34
CA PHE A 28 1.03 7.86 -7.57
C PHE A 28 1.89 7.71 -8.83
N SER A 29 3.15 8.17 -8.81
CA SER A 29 4.08 7.98 -9.93
C SER A 29 4.39 6.50 -10.15
N ILE A 30 4.59 5.75 -9.06
CA ILE A 30 4.75 4.29 -9.09
C ILE A 30 3.50 3.62 -9.68
N MET A 31 2.29 4.05 -9.29
CA MET A 31 1.04 3.55 -9.85
C MET A 31 0.98 3.74 -11.37
N LEU A 32 1.40 4.92 -11.85
CA LEU A 32 1.37 5.25 -13.26
C LEU A 32 2.36 4.40 -14.05
N VAL A 33 3.60 4.31 -13.57
CA VAL A 33 4.66 3.49 -14.20
C VAL A 33 4.26 2.01 -14.21
N ALA A 34 3.69 1.51 -13.11
CA ALA A 34 3.21 0.13 -13.02
C ALA A 34 2.09 -0.17 -14.04
N ASN A 35 1.11 0.72 -14.17
CA ASN A 35 0.04 0.57 -15.18
C ASN A 35 0.58 0.63 -16.61
N PHE A 36 1.58 1.48 -16.87
CA PHE A 36 2.24 1.56 -18.17
C PHE A 36 3.00 0.26 -18.53
N ILE A 37 3.77 -0.26 -17.58
CA ILE A 37 4.47 -1.55 -17.70
C ILE A 37 3.48 -2.68 -17.96
N ALA A 38 2.38 -2.75 -17.22
CA ALA A 38 1.35 -3.78 -17.41
C ALA A 38 0.67 -3.67 -18.78
N LEU A 39 0.40 -2.45 -19.28
CA LEU A 39 -0.19 -2.24 -20.60
C LEU A 39 0.75 -2.71 -21.72
N ILE A 40 2.04 -2.37 -21.64
CA ILE A 40 3.05 -2.83 -22.60
C ILE A 40 3.16 -4.35 -22.59
N GLY A 41 3.22 -4.96 -21.41
CA GLY A 41 3.26 -6.41 -21.27
C GLY A 41 2.06 -7.12 -21.90
N ASN A 42 0.87 -6.56 -21.74
CA ASN A 42 -0.33 -7.10 -22.37
C ASN A 42 -0.27 -7.01 -23.91
N ILE A 43 0.18 -5.89 -24.46
CA ILE A 43 0.23 -5.67 -25.92
C ILE A 43 1.32 -6.52 -26.59
N GLN A 44 2.50 -6.64 -25.97
CA GLN A 44 3.67 -7.26 -26.61
C GLN A 44 3.82 -8.76 -26.29
N ALA A 45 3.46 -9.18 -25.08
CA ALA A 45 3.65 -10.55 -24.63
C ALA A 45 2.34 -11.34 -24.46
N GLY A 46 1.18 -10.73 -24.77
CA GLY A 46 -0.13 -11.37 -24.60
C GLY A 46 -0.47 -11.72 -23.14
N PHE A 47 0.29 -11.17 -22.19
CA PHE A 47 0.12 -11.44 -20.77
C PHE A 47 -1.08 -10.66 -20.22
N GLN A 48 -2.22 -11.35 -20.04
CA GLN A 48 -3.36 -10.77 -19.33
C GLN A 48 -3.04 -10.68 -17.83
N THR A 49 -2.39 -9.59 -17.43
CA THR A 49 -1.99 -9.36 -16.03
C THR A 49 -2.85 -8.29 -15.38
N LEU A 50 -4.18 -8.43 -15.40
CA LEU A 50 -5.06 -7.54 -14.61
C LEU A 50 -4.78 -7.64 -13.10
N ALA A 51 -4.28 -8.79 -12.63
CA ALA A 51 -3.97 -9.03 -11.23
C ALA A 51 -2.83 -8.13 -10.69
N LEU A 52 -1.85 -7.77 -11.51
CA LEU A 52 -0.65 -7.03 -11.05
C LEU A 52 -0.94 -5.55 -10.75
N PRO A 53 -1.55 -4.77 -11.66
CA PRO A 53 -1.99 -3.41 -11.35
C PRO A 53 -3.00 -3.36 -10.21
N LEU A 54 -3.88 -4.36 -10.11
CA LEU A 54 -4.85 -4.45 -9.02
C LEU A 54 -4.16 -4.64 -7.67
N LEU A 55 -3.18 -5.55 -7.58
CA LEU A 55 -2.38 -5.75 -6.37
C LEU A 55 -1.66 -4.47 -5.95
N ILE A 56 -1.00 -3.79 -6.90
CA ILE A 56 -0.28 -2.53 -6.65
C ILE A 56 -1.27 -1.46 -6.17
N THR A 57 -2.44 -1.35 -6.79
CA THR A 57 -3.49 -0.40 -6.39
C THR A 57 -3.96 -0.68 -4.96
N VAL A 58 -4.16 -1.94 -4.58
CA VAL A 58 -4.55 -2.30 -3.20
C VAL A 58 -3.45 -1.92 -2.19
N ILE A 59 -2.19 -2.17 -2.50
CA ILE A 59 -1.06 -1.80 -1.63
C ILE A 59 -0.98 -0.28 -1.45
N LEU A 60 -1.08 0.45 -2.56
CA LEU A 60 -1.09 1.92 -2.56
C LEU A 60 -2.27 2.47 -1.75
N LEU A 61 -3.44 1.82 -1.78
CA LEU A 61 -4.63 2.26 -1.03
C LEU A 61 -4.36 2.25 0.46
N ILE A 62 -3.69 1.20 0.92
CA ILE A 62 -3.33 1.03 2.33
C ILE A 62 -2.30 2.10 2.73
N LEU A 63 -1.28 2.34 1.91
CA LEU A 63 -0.27 3.37 2.17
C LEU A 63 -0.86 4.78 2.17
N VAL A 64 -1.66 5.15 1.17
CA VAL A 64 -2.33 6.46 1.09
C VAL A 64 -3.24 6.67 2.29
N ASN A 65 -4.05 5.67 2.66
CA ASN A 65 -4.90 5.77 3.85
C ASN A 65 -4.10 5.90 5.15
N TYR A 66 -2.94 5.24 5.24
CA TYR A 66 -2.02 5.40 6.36
C TYR A 66 -1.46 6.82 6.43
N ILE A 67 -0.96 7.37 5.31
CA ILE A 67 -0.44 8.74 5.22
C ILE A 67 -1.55 9.73 5.58
N ASN A 68 -2.75 9.60 5.01
CA ASN A 68 -3.87 10.50 5.31
C ASN A 68 -4.24 10.47 6.80
N LYS A 69 -4.22 9.29 7.42
CA LYS A 69 -4.47 9.16 8.86
C LYS A 69 -3.33 9.73 9.71
N PHE A 70 -2.09 9.60 9.27
CA PHE A 70 -0.93 10.18 9.92
C PHE A 70 -0.99 11.71 9.89
N MET A 71 -1.21 12.28 8.70
CA MET A 71 -1.42 13.71 8.47
C MET A 71 -2.50 14.29 9.41
N LEU A 72 -3.62 13.56 9.56
CA LEU A 72 -4.70 13.93 10.46
C LEU A 72 -4.32 13.91 11.94
N LYS A 73 -3.48 12.96 12.36
CA LYS A 73 -2.99 12.89 13.75
C LYS A 73 -2.09 14.07 14.07
N GLN A 74 -1.25 14.49 13.14
CA GLN A 74 -0.35 15.63 13.33
C GLN A 74 -1.14 16.93 13.57
N ARG A 75 -2.33 17.06 12.97
CA ARG A 75 -3.26 18.20 13.14
C ARG A 75 -4.26 18.07 14.27
N SER A 76 -4.14 17.03 15.09
CA SER A 76 -5.05 16.80 16.21
C SER A 76 -5.22 18.02 17.13
N LYS A 77 -4.15 18.78 17.36
CA LYS A 77 -4.15 20.01 18.16
C LYS A 77 -4.94 21.16 17.51
N GLU A 78 -4.79 21.34 16.19
CA GLU A 78 -5.56 22.34 15.44
C GLU A 78 -7.05 22.01 15.46
N PHE A 79 -7.40 20.73 15.28
CA PHE A 79 -8.79 20.28 15.35
C PHE A 79 -9.41 20.46 16.73
N ALA A 80 -8.63 20.26 17.79
CA ALA A 80 -9.08 20.55 19.16
C ALA A 80 -9.40 22.05 19.33
N ASN A 81 -8.54 22.94 18.84
CA ASN A 81 -8.79 24.39 18.90
C ASN A 81 -10.03 24.81 18.11
N TYR A 82 -10.25 24.27 16.91
CA TYR A 82 -11.46 24.57 16.14
C TYR A 82 -12.74 24.15 16.88
N LEU A 83 -12.73 23.01 17.56
CA LEU A 83 -13.87 22.54 18.35
C LEU A 83 -14.08 23.40 19.61
N LEU A 84 -13.01 23.87 20.26
CA LEU A 84 -13.10 24.79 21.42
C LEU A 84 -13.64 26.16 21.04
N LEU A 85 -13.37 26.62 19.82
CA LEU A 85 -13.91 27.87 19.27
C LEU A 85 -15.37 27.74 18.79
N GLY A 86 -16.02 26.58 19.03
CA GLY A 86 -17.43 26.36 18.71
C GLY A 86 -17.70 25.89 17.28
N LEU A 87 -16.68 25.47 16.51
CA LEU A 87 -16.92 24.90 15.17
C LEU A 87 -17.66 23.56 15.29
N GLU A 88 -18.76 23.42 14.56
CA GLU A 88 -19.48 22.15 14.49
C GLU A 88 -18.60 21.03 13.92
N ARG A 89 -18.72 19.83 14.51
CA ARG A 89 -17.92 18.66 14.14
C ARG A 89 -18.07 18.27 12.66
N ASN A 90 -19.25 18.43 12.07
CA ASN A 90 -19.48 18.13 10.66
C ASN A 90 -18.75 19.11 9.74
N ASN A 91 -18.70 20.39 10.11
CA ASN A 91 -17.99 21.42 9.36
C ASN A 91 -16.48 21.20 9.43
N LEU A 92 -15.95 20.75 10.58
CA LEU A 92 -14.56 20.33 10.72
C LEU A 92 -14.21 19.14 9.80
N ILE A 93 -15.05 18.11 9.78
CA ILE A 93 -14.85 16.95 8.88
C ILE A 93 -14.83 17.40 7.42
N LEU A 94 -15.79 18.23 7.00
CA LEU A 94 -15.87 18.72 5.63
C LEU A 94 -14.62 19.54 5.25
N LEU A 95 -14.19 20.44 6.13
CA LEU A 95 -12.99 21.26 5.93
C LEU A 95 -11.75 20.38 5.67
N VAL A 96 -11.56 19.34 6.48
CA VAL A 96 -10.44 18.41 6.35
C VAL A 96 -10.52 17.58 5.07
N LEU A 97 -11.71 17.07 4.72
CA LEU A 97 -11.90 16.29 3.50
C LEU A 97 -11.59 17.13 2.25
N VAL A 98 -12.06 18.38 2.20
CA VAL A 98 -11.76 19.29 1.09
C VAL A 98 -10.25 19.54 0.98
N GLU A 99 -9.56 19.68 2.11
CA GLU A 99 -8.12 19.87 2.12
C GLU A 99 -7.36 18.67 1.54
N PHE A 100 -7.72 17.44 1.94
CA PHE A 100 -7.13 16.22 1.37
C PHE A 100 -7.41 16.09 -0.13
N VAL A 101 -8.63 16.40 -0.58
CA VAL A 101 -8.98 16.40 -2.01
C VAL A 101 -8.10 17.40 -2.79
N VAL A 102 -7.93 18.62 -2.28
CA VAL A 102 -7.10 19.64 -2.93
C VAL A 102 -5.65 19.19 -3.02
N ILE A 103 -5.09 18.64 -1.94
CA ILE A 103 -3.72 18.10 -1.94
C ILE A 103 -3.61 16.94 -2.93
N GLY A 104 -4.56 16.00 -2.93
CA GLY A 104 -4.60 14.86 -3.84
C GLY A 104 -4.60 15.28 -5.31
N ILE A 105 -5.41 16.28 -5.68
CA ILE A 105 -5.46 16.82 -7.04
C ILE A 105 -4.11 17.43 -7.45
N VAL A 106 -3.49 18.22 -6.57
CA VAL A 106 -2.17 18.81 -6.83
C VAL A 106 -1.11 17.73 -7.02
N CYS A 107 -1.08 16.72 -6.15
CA CYS A 107 -0.18 15.57 -6.27
C CYS A 107 -0.40 14.82 -7.59
N PHE A 108 -1.64 14.65 -8.02
CA PHE A 108 -1.99 13.95 -9.26
C PHE A 108 -1.45 14.68 -10.50
N PHE A 109 -1.55 16.01 -10.56
CA PHE A 109 -0.96 16.78 -11.66
C PHE A 109 0.56 16.67 -11.70
N ILE A 110 1.23 16.73 -10.55
CA ILE A 110 2.70 16.56 -10.47
C ILE A 110 3.11 15.13 -10.86
N CYS A 111 2.32 14.13 -10.44
CA CYS A 111 2.49 12.73 -10.83
C CYS A 111 2.40 12.54 -12.35
N ILE A 112 1.46 13.17 -13.06
CA ILE A 112 1.39 13.05 -14.52
C ILE A 112 2.68 13.57 -15.18
N LEU A 113 3.23 14.69 -14.70
CA LEU A 113 4.47 15.26 -15.21
C LEU A 113 5.66 14.32 -14.98
N LEU A 114 5.84 13.83 -13.75
CA LEU A 114 6.90 12.90 -13.40
C LEU A 114 6.75 11.55 -14.12
N GLY A 115 5.51 11.04 -14.17
CA GLY A 115 5.14 9.81 -14.85
C GLY A 115 5.48 9.88 -16.33
N PHE A 116 5.17 11.00 -17.00
CA PHE A 116 5.53 11.22 -18.40
C PHE A 116 7.03 11.09 -18.64
N LEU A 117 7.85 11.73 -17.80
CA LEU A 117 9.31 11.63 -17.91
C LEU A 117 9.79 10.18 -17.75
N LEU A 118 9.34 9.48 -16.71
CA LEU A 118 9.73 8.10 -16.44
C LEU A 118 9.28 7.13 -17.55
N THR A 119 8.04 7.23 -18.02
CA THR A 119 7.53 6.35 -19.08
C THR A 119 8.21 6.60 -20.41
N ASN A 120 8.61 7.83 -20.72
CA ASN A 120 9.36 8.13 -21.94
C ASN A 120 10.78 7.54 -21.90
N LEU A 121 11.44 7.58 -20.74
CA LEU A 121 12.74 6.93 -20.55
C LEU A 121 12.64 5.42 -20.77
N ILE A 122 11.62 4.79 -20.19
CA ILE A 122 11.34 3.35 -20.39
C ILE A 122 11.07 3.07 -21.86
N ALA A 123 10.18 3.83 -22.50
CA ALA A 123 9.79 3.64 -23.89
C ALA A 123 10.96 3.81 -24.87
N ARG A 124 11.87 4.77 -24.62
CA ARG A 124 13.07 5.01 -25.43
C ARG A 124 14.05 3.84 -25.36
N ASN A 125 14.33 3.36 -24.16
CA ASN A 125 15.23 2.22 -23.95
C ASN A 125 14.69 0.92 -24.56
N GLN A 126 13.38 0.84 -24.71
CA GLN A 126 12.67 -0.35 -25.13
C GLN A 126 12.13 -0.27 -26.57
N ALA A 127 12.45 0.80 -27.32
CA ALA A 127 11.99 1.02 -28.70
C ALA A 127 10.46 0.82 -28.89
N VAL A 128 9.65 1.29 -27.92
CA VAL A 128 8.18 1.19 -27.99
C VAL A 128 7.64 2.23 -28.97
N ASN A 129 7.12 1.78 -30.11
CA ASN A 129 6.44 2.65 -31.07
C ASN A 129 5.11 3.18 -30.49
N GLY A 130 4.85 4.48 -30.63
CA GLY A 130 3.58 5.08 -30.18
C GLY A 130 3.47 5.33 -28.67
N ALA A 131 4.60 5.52 -27.97
CA ALA A 131 4.64 5.71 -26.52
C ALA A 131 3.70 6.82 -25.99
N SER A 132 3.54 7.92 -26.73
CA SER A 132 2.67 9.04 -26.34
C SER A 132 1.18 8.68 -26.34
N SER A 133 0.73 7.86 -27.30
CA SER A 133 -0.68 7.43 -27.38
C SER A 133 -1.00 6.38 -26.30
N LEU A 134 -0.04 5.50 -26.00
CA LEU A 134 -0.12 4.54 -24.90
C LEU A 134 -0.13 5.27 -23.55
N PHE A 135 0.71 6.28 -23.39
CA PHE A 135 0.75 7.10 -22.17
C PHE A 135 -0.61 7.77 -21.90
N LEU A 136 -1.24 8.36 -22.92
CA LEU A 136 -2.56 8.99 -22.76
C LEU A 136 -3.63 7.99 -22.29
N LYS A 137 -3.62 6.77 -22.83
CA LYS A 137 -4.52 5.68 -22.37
C LYS A 137 -4.27 5.33 -20.90
N VAL A 138 -3.01 5.22 -20.50
CA VAL A 138 -2.62 4.91 -19.11
C VAL A 138 -3.03 6.03 -18.16
N VAL A 139 -2.83 7.30 -18.54
CA VAL A 139 -3.28 8.45 -17.74
C VAL A 139 -4.80 8.41 -17.52
N GLY A 140 -5.58 8.04 -18.53
CA GLY A 140 -7.03 7.88 -18.38
C GLY A 140 -7.40 6.78 -17.37
N GLN A 141 -6.73 5.63 -17.45
CA GLN A 141 -6.96 4.51 -16.51
C GLN A 141 -6.52 4.87 -15.09
N THR A 142 -5.35 5.50 -14.92
CA THR A 142 -4.82 5.88 -13.61
C THR A 142 -5.63 7.00 -12.97
N LEU A 143 -6.24 7.88 -13.76
CA LEU A 143 -7.18 8.90 -13.28
C LEU A 143 -8.41 8.24 -12.62
N ILE A 144 -9.01 7.24 -13.27
CA ILE A 144 -10.16 6.51 -12.71
C ILE A 144 -9.74 5.80 -11.40
N LEU A 145 -8.60 5.11 -11.42
CA LEU A 145 -8.07 4.44 -10.23
C LEU A 145 -7.79 5.44 -9.10
N PHE A 146 -7.19 6.59 -9.41
CA PHE A 146 -6.93 7.66 -8.45
C PHE A 146 -8.24 8.16 -7.80
N PHE A 147 -9.29 8.43 -8.57
CA PHE A 147 -10.57 8.86 -8.01
C PHE A 147 -11.20 7.80 -7.10
N ILE A 148 -11.20 6.53 -7.51
CA ILE A 148 -11.71 5.43 -6.68
C ILE A 148 -10.93 5.34 -5.37
N MET A 149 -9.61 5.41 -5.45
CA MET A 149 -8.69 5.31 -4.32
C MET A 149 -8.88 6.45 -3.33
N GLU A 150 -8.96 7.67 -3.84
CA GLU A 150 -9.16 8.89 -3.05
C GLU A 150 -10.54 8.88 -2.39
N LEU A 151 -11.60 8.46 -3.09
CA LEU A 151 -12.93 8.31 -2.50
C LEU A 151 -12.95 7.29 -1.35
N ILE A 152 -12.30 6.14 -1.52
CA ILE A 152 -12.21 5.12 -0.47
C ILE A 152 -11.40 5.66 0.72
N SER A 153 -10.23 6.29 0.46
CA SER A 153 -9.36 6.82 1.50
C SER A 153 -10.08 7.90 2.33
N LEU A 154 -10.75 8.85 1.68
CA LEU A 154 -11.56 9.90 2.31
C LEU A 154 -12.75 9.33 3.09
N GLY A 155 -13.40 8.28 2.59
CA GLY A 155 -14.48 7.59 3.29
C GLY A 155 -14.01 6.94 4.59
N LEU A 156 -12.87 6.24 4.56
CA LEU A 156 -12.23 5.66 5.75
C LEU A 156 -11.76 6.74 6.73
N LEU A 157 -11.28 7.87 6.19
CA LEU A 157 -10.84 9.03 6.95
C LEU A 157 -12.00 9.68 7.70
N LYS A 158 -13.11 9.95 7.00
CA LYS A 158 -14.36 10.47 7.56
C LYS A 158 -14.86 9.58 8.71
N ARG A 159 -14.93 8.26 8.48
CA ARG A 159 -15.31 7.29 9.52
C ARG A 159 -14.36 7.34 10.72
N SER A 160 -13.06 7.49 10.47
CA SER A 160 -12.05 7.61 11.54
C SER A 160 -12.30 8.87 12.38
N ILE A 161 -12.52 10.04 11.75
CA ILE A 161 -12.79 11.30 12.45
C ILE A 161 -14.10 11.26 13.24
N GLN A 162 -15.16 10.67 12.68
CA GLN A 162 -16.44 10.49 13.36
C GLN A 162 -16.36 9.59 14.61
N ARG A 163 -15.38 8.69 14.67
CA ARG A 163 -15.12 7.84 15.85
C ARG A 163 -14.19 8.48 16.87
N LEU A 164 -13.46 9.54 16.50
CA LEU A 164 -12.55 10.24 17.42
C LEU A 164 -13.32 11.18 18.34
N THR A 165 -13.53 10.77 19.59
CA THR A 165 -13.88 11.69 20.69
C THR A 165 -12.61 12.45 21.09
N ILE A 166 -12.69 13.77 21.23
CA ILE A 166 -11.56 14.70 21.49
C ILE A 166 -10.63 14.20 22.63
N LYS A 167 -11.21 13.55 23.66
CA LYS A 167 -10.49 12.96 24.80
C LYS A 167 -9.52 11.81 24.45
N GLN A 168 -9.68 11.14 23.31
CA GLN A 168 -8.79 10.08 22.83
C GLN A 168 -7.67 10.59 21.91
N LEU A 169 -7.71 11.84 21.47
CA LEU A 169 -6.64 12.49 20.69
C LEU A 169 -5.53 13.06 21.59
N MET A 170 -5.85 13.43 22.84
CA MET A 170 -4.88 13.96 23.81
C MET A 170 -4.30 12.94 24.79
N ILE A 171 -4.71 11.66 24.72
CA ILE A 171 -4.28 10.65 25.68
C ILE A 171 -3.49 9.55 24.97
N GLU A 172 -2.17 9.63 25.11
CA GLU A 172 -1.17 8.59 24.83
C GLU A 172 -1.45 7.21 25.47
N LYS A 173 -2.48 7.06 26.33
CA LYS A 173 -2.76 5.80 27.05
C LYS A 173 -3.28 4.64 26.17
N LYS A 174 -3.58 4.84 24.87
CA LYS A 174 -3.92 3.71 23.98
C LYS A 174 -2.71 3.02 23.34
N ARG A 175 -1.50 3.58 23.50
CA ARG A 175 -0.25 3.09 22.88
C ARG A 175 0.32 1.81 23.50
N ASN A 176 -0.41 1.12 24.39
CA ASN A 176 0.08 -0.07 25.08
C ASN A 176 -0.97 -1.17 25.29
N GLN A 177 -2.15 -1.05 24.68
CA GLN A 177 -3.19 -2.07 24.83
C GLN A 177 -2.82 -3.30 24.00
N PRO A 178 -2.51 -4.45 24.63
CA PRO A 178 -2.23 -5.68 23.90
C PRO A 178 -3.47 -6.09 23.11
N LEU A 179 -3.28 -6.82 22.00
CA LEU A 179 -4.39 -7.44 21.27
C LEU A 179 -5.34 -8.15 22.23
N ASN A 180 -6.65 -7.88 22.09
CA ASN A 180 -7.68 -8.59 22.85
C ASN A 180 -7.62 -10.08 22.50
N LYS A 181 -7.90 -10.96 23.48
CA LYS A 181 -7.91 -12.42 23.30
C LYS A 181 -8.76 -12.86 22.10
N THR A 182 -9.88 -12.19 21.87
CA THR A 182 -10.77 -12.41 20.70
C THR A 182 -10.11 -12.05 19.37
N GLY A 183 -9.33 -10.96 19.30
CA GLY A 183 -8.60 -10.58 18.08
C GLY A 183 -7.43 -11.51 17.77
N GLN A 184 -6.81 -12.09 18.81
CA GLN A 184 -5.76 -13.09 18.64
C GLN A 184 -6.32 -14.42 18.12
N GLN A 185 -7.43 -14.90 18.66
CA GLN A 185 -8.11 -16.12 18.19
C GLN A 185 -8.60 -15.95 16.74
N TYR A 186 -9.13 -14.77 16.41
CA TYR A 186 -9.53 -14.44 15.05
C TYR A 186 -8.36 -14.47 14.06
N GLY A 187 -7.20 -13.92 14.45
CA GLY A 187 -5.98 -13.97 13.63
C GLY A 187 -5.47 -15.39 13.40
N THR A 188 -5.50 -16.26 14.42
CA THR A 188 -5.13 -17.69 14.26
C THR A 188 -6.09 -18.45 13.35
N SER A 189 -7.40 -18.22 13.47
CA SER A 189 -8.39 -18.88 12.62
C SER A 189 -8.25 -18.46 11.16
N ILE A 190 -8.03 -17.16 10.90
CA ILE A 190 -7.79 -16.68 9.53
C ILE A 190 -6.49 -17.26 8.97
N LEU A 191 -5.42 -17.37 9.76
CA LEU A 191 -4.15 -17.93 9.30
C LEU A 191 -4.32 -19.37 8.81
N ILE A 192 -5.02 -20.20 9.59
CA ILE A 192 -5.26 -21.61 9.23
C ILE A 192 -6.12 -21.70 7.95
N VAL A 193 -7.20 -20.91 7.87
CA VAL A 193 -8.11 -20.93 6.71
C VAL A 193 -7.44 -20.40 5.45
N SER A 194 -6.78 -19.24 5.53
CA SER A 194 -6.08 -18.64 4.38
C SER A 194 -4.85 -19.45 3.97
N GLY A 195 -4.13 -20.04 4.93
CA GLY A 195 -3.00 -20.93 4.68
C GLY A 195 -3.43 -22.23 3.99
N GLY A 196 -4.52 -22.83 4.47
CA GLY A 196 -5.14 -23.99 3.82
C GLY A 196 -5.62 -23.67 2.40
N CYS A 197 -6.25 -22.51 2.20
CA CYS A 197 -6.67 -22.04 0.88
C CYS A 197 -5.50 -21.85 -0.08
N LEU A 198 -4.37 -21.28 0.39
CA LEU A 198 -3.15 -21.19 -0.41
C LEU A 198 -2.61 -22.55 -0.80
N PHE A 199 -2.51 -23.45 0.17
CA PHE A 199 -1.97 -24.79 -0.08
C PHE A 199 -2.83 -25.56 -1.09
N LEU A 200 -4.16 -25.48 -0.96
CA LEU A 200 -5.10 -26.05 -1.94
C LEU A 200 -4.98 -25.39 -3.31
N SER A 201 -4.77 -24.07 -3.38
CA SER A 201 -4.59 -23.37 -4.65
C SER A 201 -3.28 -23.77 -5.35
N LEU A 202 -2.19 -23.97 -4.60
CA LEU A 202 -0.90 -24.44 -5.13
C LEU A 202 -0.99 -25.87 -5.64
N ILE A 203 -1.66 -26.77 -4.90
CA ILE A 203 -1.91 -28.15 -5.36
C ILE A 203 -2.82 -28.14 -6.59
N GLY A 204 -3.85 -27.29 -6.59
CA GLY A 204 -4.74 -27.13 -7.74
C GLY A 204 -4.01 -26.73 -9.01
N ILE A 205 -3.00 -25.84 -8.94
CA ILE A 205 -2.18 -25.45 -10.09
C ILE A 205 -1.39 -26.64 -10.67
N VAL A 206 -0.95 -27.58 -9.83
CA VAL A 206 -0.17 -28.75 -10.26
C VAL A 206 -1.06 -29.87 -10.81
N VAL A 207 -2.31 -29.99 -10.34
CA VAL A 207 -3.18 -31.16 -10.60
C VAL A 207 -4.29 -30.87 -11.63
N LEU A 208 -4.76 -29.63 -11.78
CA LEU A 208 -5.89 -29.29 -12.65
C LEU A 208 -5.46 -28.96 -14.09
N PRO A 209 -6.33 -29.23 -15.09
CA PRO A 209 -6.06 -28.89 -16.49
C PRO A 209 -5.89 -27.38 -16.68
N GLU A 210 -5.08 -26.98 -17.68
CA GLU A 210 -4.53 -25.63 -17.85
C GLU A 210 -5.55 -24.49 -17.75
N LYS A 211 -6.80 -24.71 -18.18
CA LYS A 211 -7.89 -23.71 -18.11
C LYS A 211 -8.26 -23.33 -16.67
N PHE A 212 -8.27 -24.29 -15.74
CA PHE A 212 -8.57 -24.05 -14.32
C PHE A 212 -7.33 -23.60 -13.55
N ALA A 213 -6.14 -24.07 -13.94
CA ALA A 213 -4.87 -23.61 -13.38
C ALA A 213 -4.67 -22.10 -13.61
N ALA A 214 -4.99 -21.57 -14.79
CA ALA A 214 -4.88 -20.13 -15.09
C ALA A 214 -5.77 -19.25 -14.18
N LEU A 215 -6.97 -19.71 -13.84
CA LEU A 215 -7.88 -19.00 -12.93
C LEU A 215 -7.34 -19.01 -11.49
N LEU A 216 -6.76 -20.13 -11.05
CA LEU A 216 -6.14 -20.27 -9.73
C LEU A 216 -4.90 -19.39 -9.58
N VAL A 217 -4.06 -19.28 -10.61
CA VAL A 217 -2.90 -18.38 -10.64
C VAL A 217 -3.33 -16.91 -10.48
N SER A 218 -4.43 -16.50 -11.11
CA SER A 218 -4.94 -15.12 -10.96
C SER A 218 -5.53 -14.85 -9.57
N LEU A 219 -6.04 -15.87 -8.87
CA LEU A 219 -6.68 -15.71 -7.58
C LEU A 219 -5.69 -15.78 -6.40
N ILE A 220 -4.49 -16.33 -6.59
CA ILE A 220 -3.55 -16.66 -5.50
C ILE A 220 -3.05 -15.45 -4.70
N ALA A 221 -3.05 -14.26 -5.31
CA ALA A 221 -2.61 -13.03 -4.66
C ALA A 221 -3.47 -12.63 -3.45
N ILE A 222 -4.78 -12.92 -3.49
CA ILE A 222 -5.73 -12.59 -2.41
C ILE A 222 -5.46 -13.43 -1.16
N PRO A 223 -5.48 -14.78 -1.21
CA PRO A 223 -5.15 -15.61 -0.06
C PRO A 223 -3.70 -15.41 0.40
N LEU A 224 -2.75 -15.05 -0.48
CA LEU A 224 -1.37 -14.71 -0.10
C LEU A 224 -1.30 -13.45 0.76
N PHE A 225 -2.00 -12.39 0.36
CA PHE A 225 -2.07 -11.18 1.18
C PHE A 225 -2.72 -11.46 2.54
N LEU A 226 -3.81 -12.22 2.54
CA LEU A 226 -4.54 -12.61 3.75
C LEU A 226 -3.69 -13.45 4.71
N THR A 227 -2.90 -14.41 4.22
CA THR A 227 -2.02 -15.21 5.08
C THR A 227 -0.93 -14.37 5.71
N VAL A 228 -0.31 -13.46 4.97
CA VAL A 228 0.75 -12.60 5.52
C VAL A 228 0.18 -11.66 6.59
N VAL A 229 -0.98 -11.06 6.35
CA VAL A 229 -1.68 -10.25 7.38
C VAL A 229 -1.99 -11.09 8.62
N ALA A 230 -2.53 -12.30 8.43
CA ALA A 230 -2.89 -13.19 9.53
C ALA A 230 -1.66 -13.70 10.31
N PHE A 231 -0.54 -13.94 9.61
CA PHE A 231 0.74 -14.31 10.20
C PHE A 231 1.26 -13.21 11.13
N TYR A 232 1.25 -11.95 10.71
CA TYR A 232 1.63 -10.84 11.60
C TYR A 232 0.65 -10.68 12.76
N GLN A 233 -0.66 -10.88 12.56
CA GLN A 233 -1.64 -10.90 13.67
C GLN A 233 -1.32 -12.00 14.69
N PHE A 234 -0.96 -13.19 14.23
CA PHE A 234 -0.54 -14.30 15.07
C PHE A 234 0.73 -14.00 15.85
N LEU A 235 1.78 -13.51 15.17
CA LEU A 235 3.06 -13.15 15.81
C LEU A 235 2.87 -12.09 16.90
N PHE A 236 2.17 -11.00 16.60
CA PHE A 236 1.87 -9.95 17.58
C PHE A 236 1.03 -10.48 18.74
N GLY A 237 0.09 -11.40 18.48
CA GLY A 237 -0.67 -12.08 19.53
C GLY A 237 0.22 -12.92 20.45
N LYS A 238 1.16 -13.70 19.89
CA LYS A 238 2.11 -14.50 20.68
C LYS A 238 3.04 -13.61 21.51
N ILE A 239 3.61 -12.56 20.92
CA ILE A 239 4.47 -11.61 21.65
C ILE A 239 3.68 -10.91 22.77
N ALA A 240 2.42 -10.54 22.52
CA ALA A 240 1.56 -9.96 23.55
C ALA A 240 1.25 -10.93 24.71
N ASN A 241 1.11 -12.23 24.44
CA ASN A 241 0.93 -13.25 25.47
C ASN A 241 2.22 -13.52 26.25
N LEU A 242 3.38 -13.54 25.59
CA LEU A 242 4.68 -13.62 26.25
C LEU A 242 4.90 -12.43 27.19
N ARG A 243 4.50 -11.22 26.79
CA ARG A 243 4.52 -10.03 27.65
C ARG A 243 3.61 -10.15 28.87
N LYS A 244 2.45 -10.78 28.73
CA LYS A 244 1.51 -11.00 29.84
C LYS A 244 1.93 -12.15 30.77
N ALA A 245 2.66 -13.13 30.26
CA ALA A 245 3.15 -14.28 31.00
C ALA A 245 4.30 -13.94 31.99
N LYS A 246 4.75 -12.67 32.04
CA LYS A 246 5.77 -12.14 32.97
C LYS A 246 7.01 -13.04 33.08
N THR A 247 7.63 -13.37 31.96
CA THR A 247 8.86 -14.19 31.94
C THR A 247 10.07 -13.37 32.40
N GLU A 248 10.88 -13.89 33.33
CA GLU A 248 12.06 -13.17 33.88
C GLU A 248 13.06 -12.72 32.80
N ILE A 249 13.12 -13.46 31.67
CA ILE A 249 13.95 -13.15 30.50
C ILE A 249 13.59 -11.79 29.86
N LEU A 250 12.30 -11.38 29.89
CA LEU A 250 11.87 -10.09 29.33
C LEU A 250 12.24 -8.90 30.21
N TYR A 251 12.53 -9.10 31.49
CA TYR A 251 12.92 -8.03 32.41
C TYR A 251 14.43 -7.76 32.38
N GLN A 252 15.20 -8.56 31.65
CA GLN A 252 16.62 -8.29 31.42
C GLN A 252 16.81 -7.29 30.28
N LYS A 253 17.54 -6.20 30.58
CA LYS A 253 17.92 -5.12 29.66
C LYS A 253 16.71 -4.41 29.02
N ASP A 254 16.90 -3.83 27.83
CA ASP A 254 15.88 -3.11 27.06
C ASP A 254 14.88 -4.04 26.33
N SER A 255 14.92 -5.35 26.58
CA SER A 255 14.07 -6.32 25.86
C SER A 255 12.58 -6.09 26.12
N LEU A 256 12.20 -5.66 27.34
CA LEU A 256 10.84 -5.21 27.66
C LEU A 256 10.47 -3.96 26.86
N TYR A 257 11.39 -3.00 26.73
CA TYR A 257 11.16 -1.75 26.01
C TYR A 257 11.00 -2.01 24.50
N LEU A 258 11.86 -2.87 23.92
CA LEU A 258 11.75 -3.30 22.53
C LEU A 258 10.46 -4.07 22.27
N ALA A 259 10.10 -5.03 23.14
CA ALA A 259 8.85 -5.78 23.03
C ALA A 259 7.62 -4.88 23.21
N ALA A 260 7.66 -3.90 24.12
CA ALA A 260 6.61 -2.91 24.30
C ALA A 260 6.51 -1.97 23.08
N GLY A 261 7.64 -1.51 22.53
CA GLY A 261 7.70 -0.68 21.33
C GLY A 261 7.09 -1.37 20.11
N VAL A 262 7.46 -2.64 19.87
CA VAL A 262 6.89 -3.45 18.77
C VAL A 262 5.40 -3.69 18.96
N THR A 263 4.93 -3.90 20.20
CA THR A 263 3.51 -4.23 20.49
C THR A 263 2.64 -3.02 20.86
N ALA A 264 3.17 -1.80 20.75
CA ALA A 264 2.52 -0.57 21.20
C ALA A 264 1.24 -0.25 20.42
N ASN A 265 1.22 -0.53 19.11
CA ASN A 265 0.06 -0.26 18.26
C ASN A 265 -0.18 -1.39 17.25
N PRO A 266 -0.66 -2.56 17.73
CA PRO A 266 -0.62 -3.80 16.97
C PRO A 266 -1.37 -3.68 15.65
N ARG A 267 -2.55 -3.05 15.60
CA ARG A 267 -3.37 -3.05 14.37
C ARG A 267 -2.73 -2.33 13.18
N THR A 268 -2.12 -1.16 13.39
CA THR A 268 -1.49 -0.43 12.28
C THR A 268 -0.12 -1.00 11.95
N GLU A 269 0.65 -1.39 12.96
CA GLU A 269 1.96 -2.02 12.78
C GLU A 269 1.86 -3.35 12.04
N ILE A 270 0.88 -4.19 12.39
CA ILE A 270 0.60 -5.45 11.68
C ILE A 270 0.32 -5.20 10.20
N MET A 271 -0.58 -4.25 9.90
CA MET A 271 -1.01 -3.99 8.54
C MET A 271 0.14 -3.43 7.68
N MET A 272 0.95 -2.53 8.25
CA MET A 272 2.12 -2.00 7.55
C MET A 272 3.19 -3.07 7.36
N ASN A 273 3.56 -3.79 8.42
CA ASN A 273 4.55 -4.88 8.34
C ASN A 273 4.14 -5.97 7.35
N SER A 274 2.85 -6.30 7.27
CA SER A 274 2.34 -7.25 6.27
C SER A 274 2.47 -6.73 4.86
N VAL A 275 2.13 -5.45 4.61
CA VAL A 275 2.28 -4.84 3.28
C VAL A 275 3.75 -4.84 2.85
N PHE A 276 4.66 -4.46 3.76
CA PHE A 276 6.09 -4.49 3.49
C PHE A 276 6.61 -5.89 3.17
N CYS A 277 6.20 -6.89 3.95
CA CYS A 277 6.60 -8.28 3.72
C CYS A 277 6.07 -8.80 2.37
N VAL A 278 4.82 -8.51 2.02
CA VAL A 278 4.26 -8.88 0.70
C VAL A 278 5.03 -8.20 -0.43
N CYS A 279 5.36 -6.91 -0.30
CA CYS A 279 6.14 -6.19 -1.31
C CYS A 279 7.54 -6.81 -1.49
N LEU A 280 8.23 -7.12 -0.39
CA LEU A 280 9.56 -7.74 -0.46
C LEU A 280 9.52 -9.15 -1.06
N LEU A 281 8.55 -9.98 -0.67
CA LEU A 281 8.37 -11.31 -1.25
C LEU A 281 8.02 -11.24 -2.74
N PHE A 282 7.15 -10.31 -3.13
CA PHE A 282 6.81 -10.13 -4.54
C PHE A 282 8.02 -9.61 -5.33
N SER A 283 8.78 -8.69 -4.75
CA SER A 283 10.01 -8.18 -5.36
C SER A 283 11.02 -9.30 -5.61
N THR A 284 11.31 -10.13 -4.61
CA THR A 284 12.31 -11.20 -4.76
C THR A 284 11.87 -12.21 -5.80
N MET A 285 10.59 -12.60 -5.79
CA MET A 285 10.04 -13.52 -6.80
C MET A 285 10.08 -12.92 -8.21
N SER A 286 9.70 -11.65 -8.36
CA SER A 286 9.73 -10.95 -9.65
C SER A 286 11.15 -10.77 -10.17
N PHE A 287 12.12 -10.48 -9.30
CA PHE A 287 13.52 -10.35 -9.70
C PHE A 287 14.13 -11.70 -10.10
N ILE A 288 13.90 -12.76 -9.32
CA ILE A 288 14.37 -14.12 -9.63
C ILE A 288 13.79 -14.57 -10.98
N PHE A 289 12.48 -14.42 -11.18
CA PHE A 289 11.84 -14.83 -12.42
C PHE A 289 12.32 -14.01 -13.62
N GLY A 290 12.51 -12.69 -13.44
CA GLY A 290 13.07 -11.82 -14.46
C GLY A 290 14.49 -12.22 -14.85
N THR A 291 15.37 -12.52 -13.89
CA THR A 291 16.74 -12.98 -14.16
C THR A 291 16.77 -14.35 -14.86
N LEU A 292 15.82 -15.24 -14.54
CA LEU A 292 15.70 -16.55 -15.17
C LEU A 292 15.28 -16.44 -16.64
N LEU A 293 14.39 -15.50 -16.98
CA LEU A 293 13.99 -15.23 -18.37
C LEU A 293 15.12 -14.66 -19.23
N PHE A 294 16.13 -14.01 -18.64
CA PHE A 294 17.32 -13.55 -19.38
C PHE A 294 18.37 -14.64 -19.62
N GLN A 295 18.25 -15.82 -18.99
CA GLN A 295 19.20 -16.90 -19.20
C GLN A 295 19.02 -17.52 -20.60
N PRO A 296 20.09 -17.57 -21.43
CA PRO A 296 20.00 -18.03 -22.82
C PRO A 296 19.71 -19.53 -22.98
N GLN A 297 19.78 -20.30 -21.89
CA GLN A 297 19.60 -21.76 -21.89
C GLN A 297 18.12 -22.19 -21.81
N ILE A 298 17.23 -21.30 -21.38
CA ILE A 298 15.80 -21.60 -21.17
C ILE A 298 15.00 -20.88 -22.24
N LYS A 299 14.55 -21.58 -23.30
CA LYS A 299 13.66 -21.02 -24.34
C LYS A 299 12.21 -21.42 -24.04
N ILE A 300 11.51 -20.59 -23.28
CA ILE A 300 10.07 -20.81 -22.96
C ILE A 300 9.18 -20.04 -23.95
N PHE A 301 9.64 -18.89 -24.45
CA PHE A 301 8.90 -18.02 -25.37
C PHE A 301 9.79 -17.56 -26.54
N ASP A 302 9.19 -16.93 -27.55
CA ASP A 302 9.94 -16.23 -28.59
C ASP A 302 10.95 -15.26 -27.99
N ILE A 303 12.16 -15.21 -28.56
CA ILE A 303 13.33 -14.50 -28.00
C ILE A 303 13.02 -13.03 -27.69
N ASN A 304 12.22 -12.36 -28.53
CA ASN A 304 11.79 -10.99 -28.28
C ASN A 304 10.81 -10.91 -27.11
N ASN A 305 9.76 -11.74 -27.09
CA ASN A 305 8.74 -11.74 -26.04
C ASN A 305 9.34 -12.14 -24.68
N GLN A 306 10.30 -13.06 -24.68
CA GLN A 306 11.01 -13.50 -23.48
C GLN A 306 11.83 -12.36 -22.85
N ARG A 307 12.54 -11.57 -23.68
CA ARG A 307 13.29 -10.38 -23.20
C ARG A 307 12.36 -9.30 -22.65
N TRP A 308 11.22 -9.08 -23.30
CA TRP A 308 10.19 -8.17 -22.80
C TRP A 308 9.64 -8.61 -21.45
N MET A 309 9.28 -9.88 -21.32
CA MET A 309 8.75 -10.44 -20.09
C MET A 309 9.76 -10.36 -18.94
N GLY A 310 11.04 -10.66 -19.20
CA GLY A 310 12.11 -10.52 -18.21
C GLY A 310 12.30 -9.08 -17.74
N PHE A 311 12.31 -8.12 -18.68
CA PHE A 311 12.43 -6.69 -18.34
C PHE A 311 11.25 -6.18 -17.49
N LEU A 312 10.02 -6.55 -17.85
CA LEU A 312 8.82 -6.15 -17.11
C LEU A 312 8.87 -6.65 -15.66
N GLN A 313 9.36 -7.86 -15.44
CA GLN A 313 9.46 -8.45 -14.11
C GLN A 313 10.56 -7.83 -13.25
N ILE A 314 11.71 -7.50 -13.83
CA ILE A 314 12.74 -6.75 -13.09
C ILE A 314 12.19 -5.35 -12.71
N SER A 315 11.50 -4.70 -13.63
CA SER A 315 10.90 -3.37 -13.39
C SER A 315 9.84 -3.42 -12.29
N LEU A 316 8.98 -4.44 -12.28
CA LEU A 316 8.02 -4.68 -11.20
C LEU A 316 8.73 -4.95 -9.87
N GLY A 317 9.80 -5.76 -9.86
CA GLY A 317 10.59 -6.01 -8.66
C GLY A 317 11.11 -4.72 -8.02
N ILE A 318 11.73 -3.85 -8.83
CA ILE A 318 12.22 -2.54 -8.39
C ILE A 318 11.09 -1.69 -7.81
N ILE A 319 9.92 -1.67 -8.45
CA ILE A 319 8.75 -0.94 -7.95
C ILE A 319 8.36 -1.41 -6.54
N PHE A 320 8.32 -2.72 -6.30
CA PHE A 320 7.98 -3.25 -4.98
C PHE A 320 9.06 -2.99 -3.92
N ILE A 321 10.35 -2.93 -4.30
CA ILE A 321 11.43 -2.50 -3.42
C ILE A 321 11.24 -1.04 -3.01
N ILE A 322 10.95 -0.15 -3.96
CA ILE A 322 10.74 1.28 -3.67
C ILE A 322 9.53 1.45 -2.74
N LEU A 323 8.42 0.75 -3.01
CA LEU A 323 7.25 0.73 -2.13
C LEU A 323 7.59 0.26 -0.71
N SER A 324 8.57 -0.64 -0.56
CA SER A 324 8.99 -1.11 0.75
C SER A 324 9.88 -0.13 1.53
N GLY A 325 10.62 0.73 0.82
CA GLY A 325 11.56 1.68 1.40
C GLY A 325 10.93 2.91 2.07
N GLU A 326 9.69 3.28 1.70
CA GLU A 326 9.05 4.52 2.17
C GLU A 326 8.80 4.60 3.68
N ARG A 327 8.89 3.49 4.43
CA ARG A 327 8.78 3.52 5.90
C ARG A 327 9.88 4.36 6.57
N TYR A 328 11.09 4.33 6.01
CA TYR A 328 12.27 4.91 6.67
C TYR A 328 12.40 6.42 6.46
N GLY A 329 11.64 7.02 5.54
CA GLY A 329 11.65 8.47 5.30
C GLY A 329 10.64 9.27 6.14
N ALA A 330 9.80 8.60 6.94
CA ALA A 330 8.69 9.22 7.67
C ALA A 330 8.91 9.31 9.20
N ASN A 331 10.13 9.05 9.69
CA ASN A 331 10.50 9.17 11.10
C ASN A 331 11.40 10.37 11.36
#